data_AF-A0A1G6I5N5-F1
#
_entry.id   AF-A0A1G6I5N5-F1
#
_cell.length_a   1.000
_cell.length_b   1.000
_cell.length_c   1.000
_cell.angle_alpha   90.00
_cell.angle_beta   90.00
_cell.angle_gamma   90.00
#
_symmetry.space_group_name_H-M   'P 1'
#
loop_
_entity.id
_entity.type
_entity.pdbx_description
1 polymer ?
#
loop_
_entity_poly.entity_id
_entity_poly.type
_entity_poly.pdbx_seq_one_letter_code
_entity_poly.pdbx_strand_id
1 'polypeptide(L)' 'MGPDDVIREFERLALDDDQELEIDDVVTGLAVLLTDPTIQGKERALLVQVGATLYRAGLNERVVAALKRKQ' A
#
# COMPACT_ATOMS: atom_id res chain seq x y z
N MET A 1 10.14 15.32 12.38
CA MET A 1 9.34 15.24 11.14
C MET A 1 7.88 15.35 11.54
N GLY A 2 7.15 16.30 10.97
CA GLY A 2 5.71 16.47 11.20
C GLY A 2 4.87 15.68 10.19
N PRO A 3 3.54 15.58 10.37
CA PRO A 3 2.65 14.90 9.43
C PRO A 3 2.77 15.42 7.99
N ASP A 4 2.88 16.74 7.81
CA ASP A 4 3.01 17.35 6.48
C ASP A 4 4.31 16.95 5.76
N ASP A 5 5.40 16.77 6.52
CA ASP A 5 6.67 16.33 5.94
C ASP A 5 6.56 14.88 5.44
N VAL A 6 5.84 14.02 6.19
CA VAL A 6 5.58 12.62 5.81
C VAL A 6 4.66 12.54 4.59
N ILE A 7 3.64 13.40 4.50
CA ILE A 7 2.76 13.46 3.32
C ILE A 7 3.55 13.86 2.08
N ARG A 8 4.42 14.87 2.17
CA ARG A 8 5.28 15.27 1.05
C ARG A 8 6.21 14.14 0.60
N GLU A 9 6.67 13.31 1.52
CA GLU A 9 7.46 12.13 1.19
C GLU A 9 6.63 11.10 0.43
N PHE A 10 5.38 10.86 0.85
CA PHE A 10 4.45 9.99 0.11
C PHE A 10 4.17 10.52 -1.31
N GLU A 11 3.90 11.82 -1.45
CA GLU A 11 3.69 12.46 -2.75
C GLU A 11 4.92 12.32 -3.65
N ARG A 12 6.11 12.54 -3.09
CA ARG A 12 7.36 12.39 -3.84
C ARG A 12 7.54 10.97 -4.34
N LEU A 13 7.32 9.96 -3.50
CA LEU A 13 7.45 8.54 -3.87
C LEU A 13 6.37 8.11 -4.87
N ALA A 14 5.14 8.59 -4.72
CA ALA A 14 4.04 8.24 -5.61
C ALA A 14 4.15 8.84 -7.02
N LEU A 15 4.93 9.92 -7.18
CA LEU A 15 5.19 10.59 -8.45
C LEU A 15 6.58 10.28 -9.02
N ASP A 16 7.31 9.36 -8.39
CA ASP A 16 8.65 8.96 -8.84
C ASP A 16 8.52 7.94 -9.98
N ASP A 17 8.69 8.40 -11.22
CA ASP A 17 8.60 7.56 -12.41
C ASP A 17 9.71 6.49 -12.48
N ASP A 18 10.80 6.66 -11.73
CA ASP A 18 11.89 5.68 -11.65
C ASP A 18 11.57 4.54 -10.65
N GLN A 19 10.52 4.71 -9.83
CA GLN A 19 10.09 3.74 -8.83
C GLN A 19 8.71 3.17 -9.13
N GLU A 20 8.68 1.95 -9.65
CA GLU A 20 7.43 1.21 -9.82
C GLU A 20 6.90 0.73 -8.46
N LEU A 21 5.72 1.20 -8.08
CA LEU A 21 5.04 0.83 -6.84
C LEU A 21 3.89 -0.14 -7.13
N GLU A 22 4.23 -1.41 -7.31
CA GLU A 22 3.24 -2.49 -7.49
C GLU A 22 2.45 -2.76 -6.20
N ILE A 23 1.12 -2.64 -6.27
CA ILE A 23 0.25 -2.76 -5.08
C ILE A 23 0.40 -4.13 -4.39
N ASP A 24 0.51 -5.21 -5.16
CA ASP A 24 0.64 -6.57 -4.61
C ASP A 24 1.99 -6.74 -3.87
N ASP A 25 3.06 -6.11 -4.35
CA ASP A 25 4.39 -6.15 -3.70
C ASP A 25 4.41 -5.33 -2.42
N VAL A 26 3.81 -4.12 -2.44
CA VAL A 26 3.66 -3.27 -1.25
C VAL A 26 2.84 -3.97 -0.16
N VAL A 27 1.73 -4.62 -0.54
CA VAL A 27 0.91 -5.39 0.40
C VAL A 27 1.70 -6.56 0.99
N THR A 28 2.49 -7.26 0.17
CA THR A 28 3.31 -8.39 0.63
C THR A 28 4.38 -7.92 1.62
N GLY A 29 5.10 -6.84 1.31
CA GLY A 29 6.09 -6.25 2.21
C GLY A 29 5.49 -5.81 3.55
N LEU A 30 4.32 -5.17 3.52
CA LEU A 30 3.61 -4.77 4.73
C LEU A 30 3.14 -5.98 5.56
N ALA A 31 2.68 -7.06 4.92
CA ALA A 31 2.29 -8.26 5.61
C ALA A 31 3.48 -8.91 6.33
N VAL A 32 4.65 -8.96 5.70
CA VAL A 32 5.90 -9.43 6.32
C VAL A 32 6.27 -8.55 7.51
N LEU A 33 6.26 -7.23 7.36
CA LEU A 33 6.52 -6.30 8.47
C LEU A 33 5.59 -6.54 9.66
N LEU A 34 4.30 -6.75 9.41
CA LEU A 34 3.29 -7.03 10.45
C LEU A 34 3.43 -8.40 11.13
N THR A 35 4.34 -9.27 10.66
CA THR A 35 4.74 -10.48 11.40
C THR A 35 5.72 -10.18 12.53
N ASP A 36 6.36 -9.01 12.54
CA ASP A 36 7.24 -8.59 13.61
C ASP A 36 6.43 -8.42 14.92
N PRO A 37 6.74 -9.20 15.98
CA PRO A 37 6.00 -9.13 17.23
C PRO A 37 6.21 -7.81 17.98
N THR A 38 7.17 -6.97 17.61
CA THR A 38 7.39 -5.65 18.23
C THR A 38 6.39 -4.60 17.74
N ILE A 39 5.76 -4.81 16.58
CA ILE A 39 4.74 -3.90 16.03
C ILE A 39 3.38 -4.27 16.60
N GLN A 40 2.95 -3.51 17.61
CA GLN A 40 1.73 -3.78 18.37
C GLN A 40 0.84 -2.55 18.55
N GLY A 41 -0.33 -2.76 19.15
CA GLY A 41 -1.22 -1.68 19.56
C GLY A 41 -1.74 -0.81 18.40
N LYS A 42 -1.71 0.51 18.58
CA LYS A 42 -2.31 1.48 17.66
C LYS A 42 -1.61 1.50 16.28
N GLU A 43 -0.29 1.37 16.26
CA GLU A 43 0.49 1.34 15.03
C GLU A 43 0.11 0.12 14.19
N ARG A 44 0.10 -1.07 14.80
CA ARG A 44 -0.34 -2.30 14.13
C ARG A 44 -1.75 -2.17 13.58
N ALA A 45 -2.67 -1.60 14.36
CA ALA A 45 -4.06 -1.43 13.92
C ALA A 45 -4.16 -0.52 12.68
N LEU A 46 -3.42 0.59 12.67
CA LEU A 46 -3.40 1.52 11.54
C LEU A 46 -2.77 0.88 10.29
N LEU A 47 -1.62 0.21 10.45
CA LEU A 47 -0.95 -0.49 9.35
C LEU A 47 -1.82 -1.60 8.75
N VAL A 48 -2.56 -2.35 9.57
CA VAL A 48 -3.53 -3.34 9.09
C VAL A 48 -4.65 -2.68 8.26
N GLN A 49 -5.17 -1.53 8.68
CA GLN A 49 -6.18 -0.79 7.93
C GLN A 49 -5.65 -0.27 6.59
N VAL A 50 -4.41 0.22 6.57
CA VAL A 50 -3.73 0.64 5.34
C VAL A 50 -3.57 -0.55 4.39
N GLY A 51 -3.06 -1.69 4.88
CA GLY A 51 -2.91 -2.90 4.08
C GLY A 51 -4.22 -3.42 3.49
N ALA A 52 -5.30 -3.42 4.27
CA ALA A 52 -6.62 -3.81 3.78
C ALA A 52 -7.15 -2.85 2.69
N THR A 53 -6.86 -1.56 2.81
CA THR A 53 -7.27 -0.55 1.83
C THR A 53 -6.52 -0.72 0.51
N LEU A 54 -5.19 -0.94 0.58
CA LEU A 54 -4.35 -1.22 -0.59
C LEU A 54 -4.77 -2.51 -1.29
N TYR A 55 -4.99 -3.58 -0.53
CA TYR A 55 -5.43 -4.86 -1.10
C TYR A 55 -6.75 -4.72 -1.87
N ARG A 56 -7.71 -3.95 -1.34
CA ARG A 56 -8.96 -3.64 -2.04
C ARG A 56 -8.74 -2.82 -3.30
N ALA A 57 -7.83 -1.85 -3.29
CA ALA A 57 -7.47 -1.07 -4.48
C ALA A 57 -6.90 -1.97 -5.59
N GLY A 58 -5.93 -2.83 -5.27
CA GLY A 58 -5.35 -3.78 -6.23
C GLY A 58 -6.35 -4.83 -6.73
N LEU A 59 -7.33 -5.24 -5.93
CA LEU A 59 -8.45 -6.08 -6.41
C LEU A 59 -9.29 -5.36 -7.47
N ASN A 60 -9.61 -4.09 -7.25
CA ASN A 60 -10.38 -3.30 -8.22
C ASN A 60 -9.63 -3.15 -9.55
N GLU A 61 -8.33 -2.89 -9.51
CA GLU A 61 -7.49 -2.78 -10.71
C GLU A 61 -7.46 -4.09 -11.50
N ARG A 62 -7.27 -5.22 -10.83
CA ARG A 62 -7.30 -6.55 -11.45
C ARG A 62 -8.66 -6.85 -12.09
N VAL A 63 -9.75 -6.50 -11.41
CA VAL A 63 -11.12 -6.66 -11.94
C VAL A 63 -11.33 -5.80 -13.20
N VAL A 64 -10.94 -4.53 -13.15
CA VAL A 64 -11.02 -3.61 -14.30
C VAL A 64 -10.18 -4.13 -15.47
N ALA A 65 -8.95 -4.57 -15.21
CA ALA A 65 -8.08 -5.16 -16.24
C ALA A 65 -8.69 -6.43 -16.86
N ALA A 66 -9.28 -7.31 -16.04
CA ALA A 66 -9.95 -8.52 -16.52
C ALA A 66 -11.20 -8.22 -17.37
N LEU A 67 -11.95 -7.17 -17.04
CA LEU A 67 -13.10 -6.71 -17.83
C LEU A 67 -12.66 -6.14 -19.19
N LYS A 68 -11.58 -5.36 -19.24
CA LYS A 68 -11.03 -4.82 -20.50
C LYS A 68 -10.55 -5.91 -21.45
N ARG A 69 -10.00 -7.02 -20.94
CA ARG A 69 -9.54 -8.17 -21.77
C ARG A 69 -10.68 -8.99 -22.40
N LYS A 70 -11.92 -8.79 -21.95
CA LYS A 70 -13.11 -9.51 -22.45
C LYS A 70 -13.93 -8.72 -23.48
N GLN A 71 -13.56 -7.47 -23.76
CA GLN A 71 -14.14 -6.63 -24.80
C GLN A 71 -13.27 -6.69 -26.06
#